data_AF-A0A3T0JNF1-F1
#
_entry.id   AF-A0A3T0JNF1-F1
#
_cell.length_a   1.000
_cell.length_b   1.000
_cell.length_c   1.000
_cell.angle_alpha   90.00
_cell.angle_beta   90.00
_cell.angle_gamma   90.00
#
_symmetry.space_group_name_H-M   'P 1'
#
loop_
_entity.id
_entity.type
_entity.pdbx_description
1 polymer ?
#
loop_
_entity_poly.entity_id
_entity_poly.type
_entity_poly.pdbx_seq_one_letter_code
_entity_poly.pdbx_strand_id
1 'polypeptide(L)'
;MSGSILYIHGFNSAPASKKACQLVEVMERLGLSDQLRVPALHHHPREAIGQLEQAIAELGRPLLVGSSLGGYYATHLAERHGLKALLVNPAVSPHRMFDGYLGTQKNLYTDETWELTHDHVTALAELEVPAPQDPQRYQVWLQTGDETLDYRLAQQYYRACALRIQAGGDHSFQGFVTQLPALLSFAGIGADTYQAIDFTAL
;
A
#
# COMPACT_ATOMS: atom_id res chain seq x y z
N MET A 1 -7.29 -6.44 20.38
CA MET A 1 -6.68 -5.50 19.41
C MET A 1 -7.34 -5.79 18.07
N SER A 2 -7.91 -4.80 17.39
CA SER A 2 -8.60 -5.03 16.12
C SER A 2 -7.56 -5.31 15.03
N GLY A 3 -7.60 -6.51 14.45
CA GLY A 3 -6.72 -6.97 13.37
C GLY A 3 -7.15 -6.47 11.99
N SER A 4 -7.76 -5.29 11.92
CA SER A 4 -8.30 -4.74 10.68
C SER A 4 -7.20 -4.19 9.78
N ILE A 5 -7.40 -4.35 8.47
CA ILE A 5 -6.45 -4.00 7.43
C ILE A 5 -7.18 -3.18 6.37
N LEU A 6 -6.58 -2.05 5.99
CA LEU A 6 -6.96 -1.29 4.81
C LEU A 6 -5.86 -1.45 3.77
N TYR A 7 -6.13 -2.19 2.69
CA TYR A 7 -5.20 -2.34 1.58
C TYR A 7 -5.42 -1.21 0.56
N ILE A 8 -4.33 -0.54 0.18
CA ILE A 8 -4.31 0.64 -0.69
C ILE A 8 -3.47 0.30 -1.91
N HIS A 9 -4.14 0.12 -3.06
CA HIS A 9 -3.50 -0.23 -4.32
C HIS A 9 -2.78 0.98 -4.96
N GLY A 10 -1.93 0.69 -5.94
CA GLY A 10 -1.14 1.69 -6.66
C GLY A 10 -1.90 2.41 -7.77
N PHE A 11 -1.15 3.23 -8.52
CA PHE A 11 -1.60 3.96 -9.71
C PHE A 11 -2.07 3.00 -10.82
N ASN A 12 -3.14 3.35 -11.54
CA ASN A 12 -3.74 2.52 -12.60
C ASN A 12 -3.99 1.05 -12.19
N SER A 13 -4.21 0.82 -10.89
CA SER A 13 -4.48 -0.49 -10.31
C SER A 13 -5.93 -0.60 -9.84
N ALA A 14 -6.26 -1.70 -9.18
CA ALA A 14 -7.62 -1.99 -8.71
C ALA A 14 -7.60 -2.98 -7.53
N PRO A 15 -8.74 -3.20 -6.86
CA PRO A 15 -8.88 -4.27 -5.87
C PRO A 15 -8.56 -5.66 -6.42
N ALA A 16 -8.67 -5.84 -7.73
CA ALA A 16 -8.28 -7.07 -8.45
C ALA A 16 -6.75 -7.25 -8.61
N SER A 17 -5.92 -6.36 -8.06
CA SER A 17 -4.47 -6.54 -8.11
C SER A 17 -4.04 -7.84 -7.44
N LYS A 18 -3.00 -8.50 -7.98
CA LYS A 18 -2.56 -9.82 -7.49
C LYS A 18 -2.31 -9.84 -5.98
N LYS A 19 -1.63 -8.83 -5.45
CA LYS A 19 -1.34 -8.68 -4.00
C LYS A 19 -2.62 -8.52 -3.17
N ALA A 20 -3.56 -7.70 -3.65
CA ALA A 20 -4.84 -7.52 -2.99
C ALA A 20 -5.64 -8.84 -2.97
N CYS A 21 -5.74 -9.54 -4.11
CA CYS A 21 -6.42 -10.83 -4.19
C CYS A 21 -5.80 -11.88 -3.26
N GLN A 22 -4.47 -11.96 -3.18
CA GLN A 22 -3.78 -12.87 -2.26
C GLN A 22 -4.11 -12.56 -0.80
N LEU A 23 -4.17 -11.28 -0.42
CA LEU A 23 -4.56 -10.88 0.93
C LEU A 23 -6.04 -11.17 1.20
N VAL A 24 -6.93 -10.89 0.24
CA VAL A 24 -8.37 -11.21 0.32
C VAL A 24 -8.58 -12.70 0.55
N GLU A 25 -7.97 -13.55 -0.28
CA GLU A 25 -8.08 -15.01 -0.16
C GLU A 25 -7.62 -15.51 1.21
N VAL A 26 -6.52 -14.97 1.73
CA VAL A 26 -6.04 -15.33 3.08
C VAL A 26 -7.02 -14.86 4.16
N MET A 27 -7.51 -13.62 4.09
CA MET A 27 -8.46 -13.11 5.08
C MET A 27 -9.80 -13.89 5.04
N GLU A 28 -10.24 -14.33 3.88
CA GLU A 28 -11.40 -15.21 3.70
C GLU A 28 -11.17 -16.59 4.34
N ARG A 29 -10.03 -17.23 4.08
CA ARG A 29 -9.68 -18.52 4.69
C ARG A 29 -9.59 -18.45 6.22
N LEU A 30 -9.29 -17.28 6.76
CA LEU A 30 -9.26 -17.01 8.21
C LEU A 30 -10.63 -16.65 8.80
N GLY A 31 -11.66 -16.45 7.97
CA GLY A 31 -12.97 -15.95 8.43
C GLY A 31 -12.93 -14.50 8.91
N LEU A 32 -11.97 -13.71 8.43
CA LEU A 32 -11.72 -12.32 8.83
C LEU A 32 -12.04 -11.30 7.72
N SER A 33 -12.84 -11.68 6.71
CA SER A 33 -13.17 -10.80 5.58
C SER A 33 -13.73 -9.44 6.00
N ASP A 34 -14.54 -9.40 7.07
CA ASP A 34 -15.10 -8.15 7.60
C ASP A 34 -14.04 -7.19 8.16
N GLN A 35 -12.85 -7.70 8.47
CA GLN A 35 -11.72 -6.91 8.96
C GLN A 35 -10.82 -6.38 7.83
N LEU A 36 -11.08 -6.72 6.57
CA LEU A 36 -10.34 -6.22 5.42
C LEU A 36 -11.21 -5.24 4.60
N ARG A 37 -10.60 -4.14 4.16
CA ARG A 37 -11.13 -3.30 3.07
C ARG A 37 -10.09 -3.11 1.99
N VAL A 38 -10.55 -3.20 0.74
CA VAL A 38 -9.77 -2.95 -0.47
C VAL A 38 -10.60 -2.08 -1.41
N PRO A 39 -10.76 -0.77 -1.13
CA PRO A 39 -11.61 0.09 -1.93
C PRO A 39 -11.07 0.23 -3.37
N ALA A 40 -11.98 0.33 -4.34
CA ALA A 40 -11.63 0.74 -5.70
C ALA A 40 -11.42 2.25 -5.71
N LEU A 41 -10.15 2.67 -5.73
CA LEU A 41 -9.81 4.08 -5.60
C LEU A 41 -10.06 4.84 -6.90
N HIS A 42 -10.63 6.03 -6.77
CA HIS A 42 -10.71 6.98 -7.86
C HIS A 42 -9.30 7.42 -8.30
N HIS A 43 -9.12 7.72 -9.58
CA HIS A 43 -7.82 8.14 -10.11
C HIS A 43 -7.36 9.50 -9.56
N HIS A 44 -8.31 10.35 -9.15
CA HIS A 44 -8.02 11.66 -8.58
C HIS A 44 -7.61 11.55 -7.08
N PRO A 45 -6.42 12.05 -6.67
CA PRO A 45 -5.92 11.86 -5.31
C PRO A 45 -6.83 12.40 -4.20
N ARG A 46 -7.47 13.56 -4.40
CA ARG A 46 -8.39 14.13 -3.39
C ARG A 46 -9.62 13.23 -3.15
N GLU A 47 -10.12 12.58 -4.20
CA GLU A 47 -11.24 11.64 -4.10
C GLU A 47 -10.80 10.32 -3.47
N ALA A 48 -9.64 9.79 -3.89
CA ALA A 48 -9.05 8.60 -3.29
C ALA A 48 -8.83 8.78 -1.78
N ILE A 49 -8.31 9.93 -1.34
CA ILE A 49 -8.16 10.23 0.09
C ILE A 49 -9.52 10.26 0.79
N GLY A 50 -10.56 10.86 0.19
CA GLY A 50 -11.91 10.82 0.74
C GLY A 50 -12.45 9.40 0.93
N GLN A 51 -12.24 8.51 -0.05
CA GLN A 51 -12.61 7.09 0.05
C GLN A 51 -11.82 6.35 1.14
N LEU A 52 -10.52 6.65 1.28
CA LEU A 52 -9.67 6.04 2.30
C LEU A 52 -10.02 6.52 3.71
N GLU A 53 -10.36 7.80 3.89
CA GLU A 53 -10.85 8.35 5.16
C GLU A 53 -12.15 7.65 5.60
N GLN A 54 -13.07 7.39 4.66
CA GLN A 54 -14.30 6.62 4.94
C GLN A 54 -13.97 5.19 5.39
N ALA A 55 -13.08 4.49 4.69
CA ALA A 55 -12.68 3.13 5.05
C ALA A 55 -11.96 3.08 6.41
N ILE A 56 -11.15 4.10 6.76
CA ILE A 56 -10.54 4.22 8.09
C ILE A 56 -11.62 4.40 9.16
N ALA A 57 -12.63 5.24 8.92
CA ALA A 57 -13.72 5.44 9.86
C ALA A 57 -14.53 4.14 10.11
N GLU A 58 -14.76 3.34 9.08
CA GLU A 58 -15.42 2.02 9.21
C GLU A 58 -14.59 1.03 10.01
N LEU A 59 -13.27 0.97 9.78
CA LEU A 59 -12.37 0.01 10.41
C LEU A 59 -11.82 0.46 11.78
N GLY A 60 -12.03 1.72 12.13
CA GLY A 60 -11.57 2.35 13.37
C GLY A 60 -10.07 2.68 13.35
N ARG A 61 -9.22 1.67 13.61
CA ARG A 61 -7.74 1.84 13.66
C ARG A 61 -7.02 0.73 12.89
N PRO A 62 -7.24 0.62 11.57
CA PRO A 62 -6.64 -0.44 10.78
C PRO A 62 -5.12 -0.28 10.65
N LEU A 63 -4.44 -1.38 10.33
CA LEU A 63 -3.14 -1.33 9.66
C LEU A 63 -3.36 -0.86 8.21
N LEU A 64 -2.65 0.21 7.81
CA LEU A 64 -2.63 0.64 6.41
C LEU A 64 -1.59 -0.20 5.66
N VAL A 65 -2.00 -0.92 4.62
CA VAL A 65 -1.10 -1.66 3.74
C VAL A 65 -1.08 -0.98 2.39
N GLY A 66 0.00 -0.26 2.06
CA GLY A 66 0.09 0.52 0.83
C GLY A 66 1.17 -0.01 -0.11
N SER A 67 0.81 -0.23 -1.38
CA SER A 67 1.79 -0.63 -2.41
C SER A 67 1.96 0.45 -3.48
N SER A 68 3.20 0.71 -3.93
CA SER A 68 3.49 1.74 -4.95
C SER A 68 2.90 3.11 -4.55
N LEU A 69 2.07 3.75 -5.39
CA LEU A 69 1.36 4.99 -5.04
C LEU A 69 0.49 4.85 -3.79
N GLY A 70 -0.10 3.68 -3.54
CA GLY A 70 -0.87 3.41 -2.33
C GLY A 70 -0.01 3.50 -1.06
N GLY A 71 1.30 3.27 -1.16
CA GLY A 71 2.26 3.49 -0.08
C GLY A 71 2.42 4.97 0.28
N TYR A 72 2.31 5.87 -0.70
CA TYR A 72 2.33 7.32 -0.47
C TYR A 72 1.05 7.77 0.27
N TYR A 73 -0.12 7.31 -0.16
CA TYR A 73 -1.39 7.55 0.55
C TYR A 73 -1.38 6.96 1.96
N ALA A 74 -0.90 5.72 2.13
CA ALA A 74 -0.77 5.08 3.43
C ALA A 74 0.12 5.91 4.38
N THR A 75 1.21 6.49 3.87
CA THR A 75 2.12 7.31 4.66
C THR A 75 1.46 8.61 5.12
N HIS A 76 0.80 9.32 4.20
CA HIS A 76 0.03 10.53 4.51
C HIS A 76 -1.02 10.26 5.60
N LEU A 77 -1.84 9.22 5.41
CA LEU A 77 -2.93 8.88 6.33
C LEU A 77 -2.41 8.36 7.68
N ALA A 78 -1.31 7.59 7.67
CA ALA A 78 -0.68 7.13 8.91
C ALA A 78 -0.16 8.29 9.75
N GLU A 79 0.48 9.30 9.14
CA GLU A 79 0.93 10.49 9.87
C GLU A 79 -0.24 11.33 10.38
N ARG A 80 -1.30 11.49 9.56
CA ARG A 80 -2.49 12.26 9.94
C ARG A 80 -3.25 11.65 11.13
N HIS A 81 -3.37 10.32 11.18
CA HIS A 81 -4.24 9.60 12.13
C HIS A 81 -3.48 8.84 13.23
N GLY A 82 -2.14 8.90 13.21
CA GLY A 82 -1.30 8.10 14.11
C GLY A 82 -1.52 6.60 13.95
N LEU A 83 -1.71 6.12 12.71
CA LEU A 83 -1.94 4.70 12.39
C LEU A 83 -0.62 3.99 12.05
N LYS A 84 -0.63 2.66 12.10
CA LYS A 84 0.49 1.85 11.59
C LYS A 84 0.41 1.73 10.07
N ALA A 85 1.55 1.63 9.41
CA ALA A 85 1.64 1.40 7.97
C ALA A 85 2.67 0.33 7.61
N LEU A 86 2.27 -0.59 6.72
CA LEU A 86 3.15 -1.51 6.04
C LEU A 86 3.21 -1.13 4.57
N LEU A 87 4.39 -0.78 4.11
CA LEU A 87 4.63 -0.19 2.79
C LEU A 87 5.36 -1.19 1.91
N VAL A 88 4.84 -1.46 0.71
CA VAL A 88 5.42 -2.43 -0.23
C VAL A 88 5.86 -1.69 -1.50
N ASN A 89 7.16 -1.62 -1.75
CA ASN A 89 7.76 -0.81 -2.83
C ASN A 89 7.07 0.59 -2.93
N PRO A 90 7.02 1.39 -1.85
CA PRO A 90 6.26 2.63 -1.85
C PRO A 90 6.89 3.69 -2.75
N ALA A 91 6.05 4.46 -3.43
CA ALA A 91 6.49 5.70 -4.06
C ALA A 91 6.83 6.75 -2.98
N VAL A 92 7.90 7.51 -3.20
CA VAL A 92 8.29 8.65 -2.37
C VAL A 92 8.22 9.91 -3.23
N SER A 93 7.48 10.91 -2.75
CA SER A 93 7.26 12.20 -3.44
C SER A 93 6.91 12.03 -4.93
N PRO A 94 5.90 11.20 -5.29
CA PRO A 94 5.61 10.85 -6.68
C PRO A 94 5.29 12.08 -7.53
N HIS A 95 4.70 13.13 -6.96
CA HIS A 95 4.43 14.43 -7.61
C HIS A 95 5.66 15.06 -8.28
N ARG A 96 6.88 14.73 -7.86
CA ARG A 96 8.15 15.25 -8.43
C ARG A 96 8.65 14.49 -9.65
N MET A 97 8.00 13.36 -9.97
CA MET A 97 8.42 12.46 -11.05
C MET A 97 7.39 12.39 -12.20
N PHE A 98 6.34 13.22 -12.17
CA PHE A 98 5.26 13.17 -13.16
C PHE A 98 5.55 13.93 -14.47
N ASP A 99 6.67 14.66 -14.56
CA ASP A 99 7.09 15.29 -15.80
C ASP A 99 7.35 14.19 -16.86
N GLY A 100 6.47 14.12 -17.87
CA GLY A 100 6.49 13.10 -18.92
C GLY A 100 5.35 12.06 -18.85
N TYR A 101 4.55 12.06 -17.79
CA TYR A 101 3.40 11.15 -17.64
C TYR A 101 2.05 11.83 -17.85
N LEU A 102 2.01 13.16 -17.96
CA LEU A 102 0.77 13.88 -18.25
C LEU A 102 0.12 13.39 -19.55
N GLY A 103 -1.20 13.43 -19.58
CA GLY A 103 -1.99 12.93 -20.70
C GLY A 103 -2.76 11.67 -20.37
N THR A 104 -3.20 10.97 -21.41
CA THR A 104 -4.10 9.83 -21.28
C THR A 104 -3.43 8.65 -20.57
N GLN A 105 -4.09 8.20 -19.52
CA GLN A 105 -3.78 7.04 -18.71
C GLN A 105 -4.80 5.94 -18.97
N LYS A 106 -4.42 4.71 -18.63
CA LYS A 106 -5.30 3.54 -18.72
C LYS A 106 -5.16 2.69 -17.46
N ASN A 107 -6.29 2.37 -16.83
CA ASN A 107 -6.33 1.41 -15.74
C ASN A 107 -6.04 0.00 -16.28
N LEU A 108 -5.09 -0.71 -15.66
CA LEU A 108 -4.60 -2.00 -16.14
C LEU A 108 -5.57 -3.16 -15.89
N TYR A 109 -6.60 -2.95 -15.07
CA TYR A 109 -7.56 -3.98 -14.65
C TYR A 109 -8.97 -3.73 -15.17
N THR A 110 -9.37 -2.47 -15.37
CA THR A 110 -10.71 -2.11 -15.85
C THR A 110 -10.74 -1.65 -17.31
N ASP A 111 -9.57 -1.48 -17.93
CA ASP A 111 -9.38 -0.87 -19.26
C ASP A 111 -9.87 0.58 -19.40
N GLU A 112 -10.36 1.19 -18.31
CA GLU A 112 -10.84 2.57 -18.27
C GLU A 112 -9.70 3.56 -18.57
N THR A 113 -9.96 4.49 -19.48
CA THR A 113 -9.02 5.57 -19.81
C THR A 113 -9.43 6.85 -19.09
N TRP A 114 -8.45 7.57 -18.56
CA TRP A 114 -8.65 8.84 -17.86
C TRP A 114 -7.48 9.78 -18.13
N GLU A 115 -7.63 11.07 -17.84
CA GLU A 115 -6.63 12.08 -18.18
C GLU A 115 -5.83 12.50 -16.94
N LEU A 116 -4.51 12.28 -16.94
CA LEU A 116 -3.63 12.80 -15.91
C LEU A 116 -3.31 14.27 -16.19
N THR A 117 -3.79 15.14 -15.32
CA THR A 117 -3.63 16.60 -15.43
C THR A 117 -2.69 17.16 -14.34
N HIS A 118 -2.30 18.42 -14.50
CA HIS A 118 -1.56 19.16 -13.46
C HIS A 118 -2.30 19.27 -12.13
N ASP A 119 -3.65 19.24 -12.13
CA ASP A 119 -4.42 19.24 -10.89
C ASP A 119 -4.19 17.95 -10.09
N HIS A 120 -4.04 16.80 -10.77
CA HIS A 120 -3.68 15.54 -10.12
C HIS A 120 -2.30 15.62 -9.47
N VAL A 121 -1.32 16.20 -10.17
CA VAL A 121 0.04 16.38 -9.64
C VAL A 121 0.03 17.32 -8.43
N THR A 122 -0.74 18.40 -8.51
CA THR A 122 -0.94 19.35 -7.39
C THR A 122 -1.59 18.66 -6.20
N ALA A 123 -2.64 17.89 -6.44
CA ALA A 123 -3.31 17.10 -5.41
C ALA A 123 -2.38 16.06 -4.77
N LEU A 124 -1.44 15.47 -5.50
CA LEU A 124 -0.42 14.60 -4.91
C LEU A 124 0.60 15.38 -4.08
N ALA A 125 0.99 16.59 -4.50
CA ALA A 125 1.91 17.44 -3.75
C ALA A 125 1.31 17.89 -2.40
N GLU A 126 0.00 18.15 -2.34
CA GLU A 126 -0.73 18.49 -1.11
C GLU A 126 -0.61 17.41 -0.02
N LEU A 127 -0.35 16.16 -0.40
CA LEU A 127 -0.27 15.02 0.51
C LEU A 127 1.13 14.79 1.09
N GLU A 128 2.14 15.55 0.64
CA GLU A 128 3.52 15.33 1.04
C GLU A 128 3.70 15.56 2.55
N VAL A 129 4.34 14.59 3.21
CA VAL A 129 4.70 14.65 4.62
C VAL A 129 6.22 14.47 4.75
N PRO A 130 6.86 14.96 5.84
CA PRO A 130 8.25 14.62 6.12
C PRO A 130 8.39 13.12 6.42
N ALA A 131 9.63 12.63 6.36
CA ALA A 131 9.94 11.25 6.76
C ALA A 131 9.38 10.93 8.16
N PRO A 132 8.82 9.72 8.40
CA PRO A 132 8.16 9.39 9.66
C PRO A 132 9.04 9.63 10.89
N GLN A 133 8.49 10.33 11.87
CA GLN A 133 9.18 10.62 13.13
C GLN A 133 8.96 9.54 14.21
N ASP A 134 7.91 8.73 14.04
CA ASP A 134 7.61 7.56 14.89
C ASP A 134 7.84 6.27 14.08
N PRO A 135 9.10 5.83 13.95
CA PRO A 135 9.46 4.74 13.04
C PRO A 135 8.86 3.39 13.43
N GLN A 136 8.42 3.21 14.69
CA GLN A 136 7.86 1.96 15.18
C GLN A 136 6.48 1.65 14.58
N ARG A 137 5.79 2.67 14.04
CA ARG A 137 4.52 2.49 13.32
C ARG A 137 4.71 1.97 11.90
N TYR A 138 5.94 1.90 11.38
CA TYR A 138 6.22 1.62 9.98
C TYR A 138 7.02 0.34 9.79
N GLN A 139 6.57 -0.48 8.84
CA GLN A 139 7.41 -1.47 8.17
C GLN A 139 7.47 -1.15 6.68
N VAL A 140 8.65 -1.26 6.08
CA VAL A 140 8.85 -0.96 4.66
C VAL A 140 9.55 -2.12 4.00
N TRP A 141 8.88 -2.71 3.02
CA TRP A 141 9.35 -3.86 2.28
C TRP A 141 9.75 -3.40 0.88
N LEU A 142 11.00 -3.63 0.53
CA LEU A 142 11.62 -3.19 -0.72
C LEU A 142 12.23 -4.39 -1.45
N GLN A 143 12.12 -4.39 -2.77
CA GLN A 143 12.86 -5.28 -3.64
C GLN A 143 13.81 -4.45 -4.51
N THR A 144 15.10 -4.81 -4.54
CA THR A 144 16.11 -4.00 -5.24
C THR A 144 16.00 -4.08 -6.76
N GLY A 145 15.26 -5.07 -7.26
CA GLY A 145 14.96 -5.26 -8.69
C GLY A 145 13.75 -4.48 -9.19
N ASP A 146 13.14 -3.63 -8.34
CA ASP A 146 12.05 -2.74 -8.76
C ASP A 146 12.53 -1.84 -9.93
N GLU A 147 11.94 -2.11 -11.08
CA GLU A 147 12.23 -1.45 -12.36
C GLU A 147 11.43 -0.15 -12.54
N THR A 148 10.44 0.10 -11.69
CA THR A 148 9.56 1.28 -11.76
C THR A 148 10.01 2.37 -10.79
N LEU A 149 10.46 2.00 -9.59
CA LEU A 149 10.88 2.92 -8.55
C LEU A 149 12.30 2.60 -8.08
N ASP A 150 13.18 3.61 -8.01
CA ASP A 150 14.48 3.43 -7.37
C ASP A 150 14.29 3.22 -5.87
N TYR A 151 14.45 1.96 -5.43
CA TYR A 151 14.27 1.56 -4.03
C TYR A 151 15.10 2.39 -3.04
N ARG A 152 16.22 2.99 -3.49
CA ARG A 152 17.10 3.81 -2.65
C ARG A 152 16.41 5.06 -2.12
N LEU A 153 15.45 5.60 -2.88
CA LEU A 153 14.67 6.76 -2.45
C LEU A 153 13.79 6.40 -1.24
N ALA A 154 13.09 5.27 -1.31
CA ALA A 154 12.33 4.73 -0.18
C ALA A 154 13.24 4.36 0.98
N GLN A 155 14.37 3.69 0.73
CA GLN A 155 15.37 3.37 1.75
C GLN A 155 15.85 4.62 2.50
N GLN A 156 16.17 5.70 1.79
CA GLN A 156 16.66 6.94 2.40
C GLN A 156 15.57 7.70 3.17
N TYR A 157 14.36 7.76 2.59
CA TYR A 157 13.23 8.45 3.20
C TYR A 157 12.77 7.74 4.48
N TYR A 158 12.65 6.41 4.46
CA TYR A 158 12.24 5.58 5.60
C TYR A 158 13.42 5.03 6.41
N ARG A 159 14.61 5.65 6.35
CA ARG A 159 15.86 5.13 6.95
C ARG A 159 15.80 4.84 8.45
N ALA A 160 14.89 5.47 9.18
CA ALA A 160 14.69 5.26 10.61
C ALA A 160 13.70 4.12 10.92
N CYS A 161 12.90 3.69 9.95
CA CYS A 161 11.85 2.69 10.08
C CYS A 161 12.40 1.26 9.94
N ALA A 162 11.57 0.25 10.20
CA ALA A 162 11.92 -1.14 9.96
C ALA A 162 11.96 -1.43 8.44
N LEU A 163 13.17 -1.43 7.86
CA LEU A 163 13.40 -1.73 6.45
C LEU A 163 13.68 -3.23 6.24
N ARG A 164 12.89 -3.87 5.37
CA ARG A 164 13.13 -5.21 4.84
C ARG A 164 13.46 -5.09 3.35
N ILE A 165 14.74 -5.18 3.02
CA ILE A 165 15.22 -5.06 1.64
C ILE A 165 15.62 -6.44 1.13
N GLN A 166 14.98 -6.90 0.06
CA GLN A 166 15.26 -8.17 -0.61
C GLN A 166 16.01 -7.91 -1.92
N ALA A 167 17.08 -8.65 -2.15
CA ALA A 167 17.81 -8.58 -3.40
C ALA A 167 16.99 -9.18 -4.56
N GLY A 168 17.02 -8.53 -5.73
CA GLY A 168 16.23 -8.94 -6.90
C GLY A 168 14.75 -8.58 -6.76
N GLY A 169 13.87 -9.41 -7.34
CA GLY A 169 12.44 -9.15 -7.38
C GLY A 169 12.03 -8.18 -8.48
N ASP A 170 10.89 -7.51 -8.30
CA ASP A 170 10.34 -6.52 -9.24
C ASP A 170 9.37 -5.56 -8.53
N HIS A 171 8.81 -4.59 -9.26
CA HIS A 171 7.85 -3.63 -8.70
C HIS A 171 6.60 -4.31 -8.13
N SER A 172 6.19 -5.45 -8.69
CA SER A 172 5.02 -6.20 -8.24
C SER A 172 5.21 -6.85 -6.86
N PHE A 173 6.46 -6.90 -6.37
CA PHE A 173 6.90 -7.54 -5.14
C PHE A 173 6.77 -9.07 -5.20
N GLN A 174 7.76 -9.74 -5.80
CA GLN A 174 7.80 -11.19 -5.95
C GLN A 174 7.73 -11.90 -4.60
N GLY A 175 6.95 -12.98 -4.54
CA GLY A 175 6.79 -13.76 -3.31
C GLY A 175 5.97 -13.05 -2.22
N PHE A 176 5.16 -12.04 -2.56
CA PHE A 176 4.30 -11.33 -1.59
C PHE A 176 3.50 -12.27 -0.67
N VAL A 177 2.90 -13.32 -1.23
CA VAL A 177 2.11 -14.30 -0.48
C VAL A 177 2.88 -14.94 0.69
N THR A 178 4.16 -15.25 0.48
CA THR A 178 5.04 -15.82 1.52
C THR A 178 5.36 -14.83 2.64
N GLN A 179 5.09 -13.54 2.44
CA GLN A 179 5.28 -12.49 3.44
C GLN A 179 4.01 -12.20 4.24
N LEU A 180 2.84 -12.72 3.83
CA LEU A 180 1.57 -12.48 4.52
C LEU A 180 1.59 -12.85 6.01
N PRO A 181 2.26 -13.92 6.49
CA PRO A 181 2.39 -14.15 7.93
C PRO A 181 2.98 -12.96 8.71
N ALA A 182 3.97 -12.27 8.15
CA ALA A 182 4.56 -11.10 8.77
C ALA A 182 3.62 -9.88 8.74
N LEU A 183 2.87 -9.71 7.65
CA LEU A 183 1.84 -8.67 7.53
C LEU A 183 0.72 -8.88 8.55
N LEU A 184 0.18 -10.10 8.65
CA LEU A 184 -0.88 -10.47 9.59
C LEU A 184 -0.42 -10.27 11.04
N SER A 185 0.80 -10.71 11.36
CA SER A 185 1.40 -10.48 12.68
C SER A 185 1.50 -8.98 13.00
N PHE A 186 1.91 -8.15 12.03
CA PHE A 186 1.99 -6.70 12.23
C PHE A 186 0.62 -6.02 12.38
N ALA A 187 -0.40 -6.57 11.72
CA ALA A 187 -1.81 -6.19 11.91
C ALA A 187 -2.35 -6.61 13.29
N GLY A 188 -1.63 -7.46 14.03
CA GLY A 188 -2.04 -7.97 15.35
C GLY A 188 -2.92 -9.21 15.28
N ILE A 189 -2.95 -9.90 14.14
CA ILE A 189 -3.60 -11.21 13.99
C ILE A 189 -2.63 -12.28 14.55
N GLY A 190 -3.13 -13.13 15.45
CA GLY A 190 -2.33 -14.12 16.15
C GLY A 190 -1.84 -15.24 15.24
N ALA A 191 -0.61 -15.73 15.47
CA ALA A 191 0.00 -16.79 14.67
C ALA A 191 -0.76 -18.12 14.73
N ASP A 192 -1.43 -18.39 15.85
CA ASP A 192 -2.35 -19.50 16.04
C ASP A 192 -3.50 -19.51 15.02
N THR A 193 -3.86 -18.35 14.47
CA THR A 193 -4.94 -18.19 13.50
C THR A 193 -4.54 -18.65 12.09
N TYR A 194 -3.27 -18.49 11.69
CA TYR A 194 -2.81 -18.78 10.32
C TYR A 194 -1.71 -19.85 10.20
N GLN A 195 -1.29 -20.48 11.31
CA GLN A 195 -0.27 -21.53 11.30
C GLN A 195 -0.63 -22.77 10.44
N ALA A 196 -1.92 -23.00 10.20
CA ALA A 196 -2.40 -24.11 9.37
C ALA A 196 -2.45 -23.78 7.86
N ILE A 197 -2.23 -22.52 7.48
CA ILE A 197 -2.22 -22.10 6.07
C ILE A 197 -0.83 -22.35 5.48
N ASP A 198 -0.77 -23.14 4.41
CA ASP A 198 0.41 -23.23 3.56
C ASP A 198 0.43 -22.05 2.57
N PHE A 199 1.17 -20.99 2.91
CA PHE A 199 1.32 -19.81 2.08
C PHE A 199 2.15 -20.04 0.81
N THR A 200 2.83 -21.17 0.68
CA THR A 200 3.59 -21.52 -0.54
C THR A 200 2.72 -22.17 -1.60
N ALA A 201 1.55 -22.68 -1.21
CA ALA A 201 0.55 -23.30 -2.08
C ALA A 201 -0.52 -22.30 -2.59
N LEU A 202 -0.34 -21.00 -2.32
CA LEU A 202 -1.24 -19.89 -2.66
C LEU A 202 -0.70 -19.03 -3.82
#